data_AF-A0A7U2NDN2-F1
#
_entry.id   AF-A0A7U2NDN2-F1
#
_cell.length_a   1.000
_cell.length_b   1.000
_cell.length_c   1.000
_cell.angle_alpha   90.00
_cell.angle_beta   90.00
_cell.angle_gamma   90.00
#
_symmetry.space_group_name_H-M   'P 1'
#
loop_
_entity.id
_entity.type
_entity.pdbx_description
1 polymer ?
#
loop_
_entity_poly.entity_id
_entity_poly.type
_entity_poly.pdbx_seq_one_letter_code
_entity_poly.pdbx_strand_id
1 'polypeptide(L)'
;MNIVPVQIRPHLIPFFYKEFEGVEVNHLSKKVKACKVNSESALGFMIMLSLQKCKFPVKTTGKFYVYLEISPAIFSESKLFNIANGKNSFLEVPPYLNNKINEILEDIFRIAFQYQTRGMLKANPNLLVRDAIIEFMNEYQLDEYGFQVESIRRLLDRGQKNKLSRLQSKVANRVLNI
;
A
#
# COMPACT_ATOMS: atom_id res chain seq x y z
N MET A 1 -17.51 -0.06 -18.50
CA MET A 1 -16.14 -0.30 -17.99
C MET A 1 -16.25 -0.28 -16.48
N ASN A 2 -15.99 -1.40 -15.81
CA ASN A 2 -16.33 -1.55 -14.40
C ASN A 2 -15.04 -1.43 -13.57
N ILE A 3 -14.97 -0.37 -12.78
CA ILE A 3 -13.85 0.00 -11.92
C ILE A 3 -14.14 -0.58 -10.54
N VAL A 4 -13.17 -1.25 -9.92
CA VAL A 4 -13.36 -1.89 -8.61
C VAL A 4 -12.48 -1.20 -7.58
N PRO A 5 -12.98 -0.19 -6.87
CA PRO A 5 -12.14 0.59 -5.97
C PRO A 5 -11.64 -0.27 -4.80
N VAL A 6 -10.34 -0.56 -4.79
CA VAL A 6 -9.61 -0.91 -3.56
C VAL A 6 -9.07 0.40 -3.01
N GLN A 7 -9.62 0.82 -1.88
CA GLN A 7 -9.18 2.02 -1.20
C GLN A 7 -7.98 1.67 -0.34
N ILE A 8 -6.79 2.06 -0.78
CA ILE A 8 -5.54 2.00 -0.01
C ILE A 8 -5.55 3.18 0.96
N ARG A 9 -5.11 2.95 2.19
CA ARG A 9 -5.00 4.01 3.20
C ARG A 9 -4.07 5.11 2.67
N PRO A 10 -4.44 6.41 2.84
CA PRO A 10 -3.71 7.52 2.23
C PRO A 10 -2.20 7.51 2.48
N HIS A 11 -1.81 7.16 3.70
CA HIS A 11 -0.41 7.18 4.14
C HIS A 11 0.46 6.08 3.52
N LEU A 12 -0.14 5.05 2.91
CA LEU A 12 0.57 4.00 2.17
C LEU A 12 0.78 4.37 0.70
N ILE A 13 0.02 5.34 0.18
CA ILE A 13 0.04 5.72 -1.23
C ILE A 13 1.41 6.24 -1.66
N PRO A 14 2.09 7.16 -0.94
CA PRO A 14 3.41 7.65 -1.34
C PRO A 14 4.45 6.53 -1.45
N PHE A 15 4.42 5.59 -0.50
CA PHE A 15 5.30 4.43 -0.49
C PHE A 15 5.09 3.56 -1.73
N PHE A 16 3.86 3.09 -1.96
CA PHE A 16 3.58 2.23 -3.13
C PHE A 16 3.67 2.97 -4.47
N TYR A 17 3.46 4.29 -4.48
CA TYR A 17 3.65 5.11 -5.67
C TYR A 17 5.12 5.07 -6.11
N LYS A 18 6.07 5.15 -5.17
CA LYS A 18 7.50 5.07 -5.48
C LYS A 18 7.95 3.64 -5.79
N GLU A 19 7.52 2.67 -4.98
CA GLU A 19 8.00 1.29 -5.05
C GLU A 19 7.41 0.46 -6.20
N PHE A 20 6.18 0.72 -6.63
CA PHE A 20 5.59 -0.05 -7.72
C PHE A 20 6.09 0.41 -9.08
N GLU A 21 6.36 -0.56 -9.96
CA GLU A 21 6.60 -0.29 -11.37
C GLU A 21 5.28 0.04 -12.09
N GLY A 22 5.28 1.11 -12.87
CA GLY A 22 4.08 1.58 -13.55
C GLY A 22 4.32 2.78 -14.46
N VAL A 23 3.26 3.22 -15.12
CA VAL A 23 3.27 4.42 -15.98
C VAL A 23 2.73 5.60 -15.19
N GLU A 24 3.52 6.66 -15.09
CA GLU A 24 3.13 7.91 -14.43
C GLU A 24 2.56 8.89 -15.45
N VAL A 25 1.42 9.50 -15.13
CA VAL A 25 0.71 10.45 -15.99
C VAL A 25 0.15 11.57 -15.13
N ASN A 26 0.28 12.81 -15.61
CA ASN A 26 -0.44 13.95 -15.05
C ASN A 26 -1.85 13.99 -15.65
N HIS A 27 -2.88 13.83 -14.82
CA HIS A 27 -4.28 13.87 -15.25
C HIS A 27 -5.05 14.86 -14.37
N LEU A 28 -5.69 15.87 -14.98
CA LEU A 28 -6.45 16.91 -14.26
C LEU A 28 -5.65 17.57 -13.12
N SER A 29 -4.39 17.94 -13.39
CA SER A 29 -3.46 18.52 -12.41
C SER A 29 -3.10 17.62 -11.22
N LYS A 30 -3.40 16.32 -11.29
CA LYS A 30 -3.04 15.32 -10.29
C LYS A 30 -1.99 14.36 -10.86
N LYS A 31 -1.04 13.94 -10.01
CA LYS A 31 -0.05 12.91 -10.38
C LYS A 31 -0.69 11.55 -10.17
N VAL A 32 -0.83 10.79 -11.24
CA VAL A 32 -1.42 9.45 -11.20
C VAL A 32 -0.41 8.43 -11.72
N LYS A 33 -0.33 7.28 -11.07
CA LYS A 33 0.49 6.15 -11.51
C LYS A 33 -0.38 4.93 -11.71
N ALA A 34 -0.31 4.35 -12.90
CA ALA A 34 -0.97 3.09 -13.24
C ALA A 34 0.06 1.94 -13.18
N CYS A 35 -0.04 1.12 -12.15
CA CYS A 35 0.82 -0.04 -11.92
C CYS A 35 0.08 -1.31 -12.36
N LYS A 36 0.69 -2.12 -13.22
CA LYS A 36 0.09 -3.38 -13.66
C LYS A 36 0.47 -4.49 -12.69
N VAL A 37 -0.52 -5.11 -12.07
CA VAL A 37 -0.35 -6.24 -11.16
C VAL A 37 -0.77 -7.54 -11.88
N ASN A 38 0.19 -8.46 -12.02
CA ASN A 38 -0.09 -9.79 -12.56
C ASN A 38 -0.99 -10.57 -11.60
N SER A 39 -2.07 -11.19 -12.09
CA SER A 39 -2.96 -12.03 -11.28
C SER A 39 -2.26 -13.20 -10.57
N GLU A 40 -1.13 -13.64 -11.10
CA GLU A 40 -0.32 -14.74 -10.54
C GLU A 40 0.68 -14.26 -9.48
N SER A 41 0.89 -12.95 -9.35
CA SER A 41 1.70 -12.39 -8.27
C SER A 41 0.99 -12.53 -6.92
N ALA A 42 1.73 -12.53 -5.81
CA ALA A 42 1.14 -12.61 -4.47
C ALA A 42 0.07 -11.52 -4.24
N LEU A 43 0.36 -10.28 -4.61
CA LEU A 43 -0.59 -9.16 -4.51
C LEU A 43 -1.81 -9.38 -5.42
N GLY A 44 -1.58 -9.72 -6.69
CA GLY A 44 -2.65 -9.98 -7.65
C GLY A 44 -3.57 -11.11 -7.22
N PHE A 45 -3.00 -12.21 -6.73
CA PHE A 45 -3.73 -13.37 -6.22
C PHE A 45 -4.58 -13.01 -4.99
N MET A 46 -4.03 -12.24 -4.03
CA MET A 46 -4.79 -11.75 -2.89
C MET A 46 -5.97 -10.86 -3.30
N ILE A 47 -5.76 -9.98 -4.27
CA ILE A 47 -6.83 -9.16 -4.84
C ILE A 47 -7.88 -10.06 -5.50
N MET A 48 -7.48 -11.06 -6.28
CA MET A 48 -8.42 -12.01 -6.91
C MET A 48 -9.32 -12.69 -5.90
N LEU A 49 -8.73 -13.22 -4.83
CA LEU A 49 -9.47 -13.89 -3.76
C LEU A 49 -10.41 -12.94 -3.02
N SER A 50 -10.10 -11.64 -3.04
CA SER A 50 -10.90 -10.62 -2.37
C SER A 50 -12.09 -10.13 -3.19
N LEU A 51 -12.13 -10.45 -4.49
CA LEU A 51 -13.23 -10.06 -5.36
C LEU A 51 -14.44 -10.97 -5.13
N GLN A 52 -15.59 -10.35 -4.87
CA GLN A 52 -16.86 -11.05 -4.84
C GLN A 52 -17.69 -10.74 -6.07
N LYS A 53 -18.41 -11.76 -6.52
CA LYS A 53 -19.41 -11.62 -7.58
C LYS A 53 -20.56 -10.77 -7.03
N CYS A 54 -20.74 -9.59 -7.59
CA CYS A 54 -21.98 -8.86 -7.45
C CYS A 54 -22.98 -9.44 -8.45
N LYS A 55 -24.14 -9.85 -7.95
CA LYS A 55 -25.33 -10.42 -8.61
C LYS A 55 -25.18 -11.54 -9.68
N PHE A 56 -24.10 -11.70 -10.47
CA PHE A 56 -23.93 -12.80 -11.45
C PHE A 56 -22.45 -13.14 -11.76
N PRO A 57 -22.12 -14.37 -12.20
CA PRO A 57 -20.74 -14.86 -12.36
C PRO A 57 -20.00 -14.44 -13.65
N VAL A 58 -18.68 -14.16 -13.57
CA VAL A 58 -17.82 -13.77 -14.71
C VAL A 58 -16.47 -14.52 -14.71
N LYS A 59 -15.90 -14.75 -15.91
CA LYS A 59 -14.51 -15.23 -16.16
C LYS A 59 -13.53 -14.04 -16.30
N THR A 60 -12.42 -14.08 -15.57
CA THR A 60 -11.38 -13.04 -15.51
C THR A 60 -10.33 -13.17 -16.63
N THR A 61 -9.71 -12.07 -17.07
CA THR A 61 -8.64 -12.07 -18.09
C THR A 61 -7.21 -11.95 -17.53
N GLY A 62 -7.05 -12.12 -16.21
CA GLY A 62 -5.73 -12.31 -15.57
C GLY A 62 -4.85 -11.04 -15.41
N LYS A 63 -5.39 -9.83 -15.54
CA LYS A 63 -4.60 -8.58 -15.40
C LYS A 63 -5.30 -7.53 -14.55
N PHE A 64 -4.64 -7.14 -13.46
CA PHE A 64 -5.05 -6.05 -12.58
C PHE A 64 -4.22 -4.78 -12.85
N TYR A 65 -4.81 -3.61 -12.64
CA TYR A 65 -4.14 -2.32 -12.70
C TYR A 65 -4.46 -1.57 -11.41
N VAL A 66 -3.44 -1.21 -10.65
CA VAL A 66 -3.56 -0.34 -9.48
C VAL A 66 -3.28 1.08 -9.95
N TYR A 67 -4.20 2.01 -9.71
CA TYR A 67 -4.02 3.42 -9.98
C TYR A 67 -3.85 4.12 -8.64
N LEU A 68 -2.71 4.77 -8.49
CA LEU A 68 -2.32 5.52 -7.31
C LEU A 68 -2.34 6.99 -7.69
N GLU A 69 -3.11 7.81 -6.99
CA GLU A 69 -3.15 9.24 -7.18
C GLU A 69 -2.52 9.94 -5.98
N ILE A 70 -1.57 10.83 -6.24
CA ILE A 70 -1.02 11.77 -5.26
C ILE A 70 -1.58 13.15 -5.57
N SER A 71 -2.30 13.72 -4.60
CA SER A 71 -2.77 15.11 -4.63
C SER A 71 -1.91 15.95 -3.69
N PRO A 72 -1.62 17.22 -4.00
CA PRO A 72 -0.90 18.13 -3.11
C PRO A 72 -1.68 18.52 -1.84
N ALA A 73 -2.91 18.02 -1.67
CA ALA A 73 -3.69 18.15 -0.44
C ALA A 73 -3.85 16.76 0.20
N ILE A 74 -4.03 16.75 1.52
CA ILE A 74 -4.12 15.63 2.50
C ILE A 74 -4.94 14.38 2.07
N PHE A 75 -5.65 14.44 0.94
CA PHE A 75 -6.43 13.36 0.35
C PHE A 75 -5.72 12.74 -0.86
N SER A 76 -5.08 11.60 -0.63
CA SER A 76 -4.61 10.71 -1.70
C SER A 76 -5.65 9.60 -1.90
N GLU A 77 -6.04 9.35 -3.15
CA GLU A 77 -6.98 8.29 -3.53
C GLU A 77 -6.25 7.18 -4.28
N SER A 78 -6.66 5.94 -4.08
CA SER A 78 -6.21 4.82 -4.92
C SER A 78 -7.41 4.05 -5.45
N LYS A 79 -7.31 3.56 -6.69
CA LYS A 79 -8.35 2.75 -7.34
C LYS A 79 -7.69 1.56 -8.03
N LEU A 80 -8.24 0.35 -7.85
CA LEU A 80 -7.76 -0.86 -8.51
C LEU A 80 -8.73 -1.25 -9.63
N PHE A 81 -8.22 -1.83 -10.69
CA PHE A 81 -8.98 -2.15 -11.89
C PHE A 81 -8.62 -3.57 -12.29
N ASN A 82 -9.62 -4.35 -12.70
CA ASN A 82 -9.41 -5.64 -13.37
C ASN A 82 -9.98 -5.51 -14.78
N ILE A 83 -9.31 -6.04 -15.80
CA ILE A 83 -9.89 -6.07 -17.15
C ILE A 83 -10.87 -7.24 -17.22
N ALA A 84 -12.17 -6.93 -17.29
CA ALA A 84 -13.23 -7.91 -17.58
C ALA A 84 -13.72 -7.74 -19.03
N ASN A 85 -13.92 -8.84 -19.75
CA ASN A 85 -14.49 -8.81 -21.10
C ASN A 85 -15.99 -8.41 -21.01
N GLY A 86 -16.37 -7.34 -21.69
CA GLY A 86 -17.51 -6.47 -21.35
C GLY A 86 -18.89 -6.96 -21.78
N LYS A 87 -19.27 -8.22 -21.50
CA LYS A 87 -20.59 -8.74 -21.88
C LYS A 87 -21.65 -8.82 -20.77
N ASN A 88 -21.36 -8.47 -19.51
CA ASN A 88 -22.29 -8.03 -18.42
C ASN A 88 -21.75 -8.39 -17.00
N SER A 89 -21.81 -7.42 -16.05
CA SER A 89 -21.61 -7.48 -14.56
C SER A 89 -20.38 -6.76 -13.96
N PHE A 90 -20.50 -6.35 -12.69
CA PHE A 90 -19.51 -5.62 -11.87
C PHE A 90 -18.89 -6.56 -10.82
N LEU A 91 -17.63 -6.32 -10.42
CA LEU A 91 -17.00 -6.97 -9.27
C LEU A 91 -16.84 -5.93 -8.17
N GLU A 92 -16.90 -6.34 -6.91
CA GLU A 92 -16.59 -5.47 -5.78
C GLU A 92 -15.60 -6.13 -4.83
N VAL A 93 -14.82 -5.31 -4.12
CA VAL A 93 -14.08 -5.76 -2.94
C VAL A 93 -14.92 -5.34 -1.73
N PRO A 94 -15.54 -6.30 -1.01
CA PRO A 94 -16.27 -6.00 0.21
C PRO A 94 -15.44 -5.17 1.19
N PRO A 95 -16.04 -4.25 1.95
CA PRO A 95 -15.31 -3.38 2.88
C PRO A 95 -14.39 -4.13 3.85
N TYR A 96 -14.82 -5.30 4.33
CA TYR A 96 -14.01 -6.12 5.24
C TYR A 96 -12.77 -6.74 4.56
N LEU A 97 -12.84 -7.08 3.27
CA LEU A 97 -11.69 -7.58 2.50
C LEU A 97 -10.77 -6.43 2.08
N ASN A 98 -11.32 -5.24 1.81
CA ASN A 98 -10.53 -4.03 1.59
C ASN A 98 -9.68 -3.71 2.84
N ASN A 99 -10.25 -3.85 4.03
CA ASN A 99 -9.50 -3.70 5.28
C ASN A 99 -8.38 -4.74 5.42
N LYS A 100 -8.60 -5.98 4.98
CA LYS A 100 -7.58 -7.05 5.00
C LYS A 100 -6.42 -6.75 4.04
N ILE A 101 -6.74 -6.29 2.83
CA ILE A 101 -5.72 -5.85 1.86
C ILE A 101 -4.87 -4.73 2.48
N ASN A 102 -5.50 -3.74 3.10
CA ASN A 102 -4.78 -2.65 3.77
C ASN A 102 -3.93 -3.12 4.95
N GLU A 103 -4.39 -4.08 5.74
CA GLU A 103 -3.58 -4.68 6.82
C GLU A 103 -2.31 -5.34 6.26
N ILE A 104 -2.42 -6.05 5.14
CA ILE A 104 -1.27 -6.69 4.48
C ILE A 104 -0.31 -5.65 3.89
N LEU A 105 -0.84 -4.65 3.19
CA LEU A 105 -0.05 -3.56 2.63
C LEU A 105 0.68 -2.76 3.73
N GLU A 106 0.03 -2.54 4.86
CA GLU A 106 0.62 -1.93 6.05
C GLU A 106 1.78 -2.76 6.61
N ASP A 107 1.62 -4.08 6.66
CA ASP A 107 2.69 -4.97 7.11
C ASP A 107 3.88 -4.97 6.15
N ILE A 108 3.63 -4.94 4.83
CA ILE A 108 4.68 -4.78 3.81
C ILE A 108 5.45 -3.48 4.02
N PHE A 109 4.74 -2.36 4.15
CA PHE A 109 5.34 -1.04 4.43
C PHE A 109 6.22 -1.07 5.69
N ARG A 110 5.72 -1.63 6.80
CA ARG A 110 6.46 -1.70 8.06
C ARG A 110 7.69 -2.60 7.96
N ILE A 111 7.58 -3.72 7.26
CA ILE A 111 8.70 -4.63 7.03
C ILE A 111 9.78 -3.92 6.22
N ALA A 112 9.42 -3.25 5.12
CA ALA A 112 10.34 -2.48 4.28
C ALA A 112 11.06 -1.40 5.10
N PHE A 113 10.30 -0.59 5.84
CA PHE A 113 10.82 0.42 6.76
C PHE A 113 11.86 -0.14 7.74
N GLN A 114 11.52 -1.26 8.41
CA GLN A 114 12.42 -1.88 9.38
C GLN A 114 13.71 -2.42 8.76
N TYR A 115 13.62 -3.02 7.56
CA TYR A 115 14.81 -3.52 6.87
C TYR A 115 15.71 -2.40 6.39
N GLN A 116 15.14 -1.35 5.79
CA GLN A 116 15.89 -0.20 5.30
C GLN A 116 16.60 0.53 6.45
N THR A 117 15.85 0.96 7.47
CA THR A 117 16.39 1.70 8.62
C THR A 117 17.49 0.91 9.33
N ARG A 118 17.29 -0.39 9.56
CA ARG A 118 18.32 -1.24 10.19
C ARG A 118 19.51 -1.48 9.25
N GLY A 119 19.29 -1.51 7.93
CA GLY A 119 20.36 -1.59 6.93
C GLY A 119 21.27 -0.37 7.01
N MET A 120 20.69 0.82 7.07
CA MET A 120 21.44 2.08 7.20
C MET A 120 22.25 2.14 8.49
N LEU A 121 21.65 1.78 9.63
CA LEU A 121 22.34 1.74 10.92
C LEU A 121 23.47 0.71 10.97
N LYS A 122 23.36 -0.38 10.21
CA LYS A 122 24.45 -1.36 10.08
C LYS A 122 25.56 -0.86 9.18
N ALA A 123 25.22 -0.17 8.09
CA ALA A 123 26.19 0.37 7.14
C ALA A 123 26.95 1.57 7.72
N ASN A 124 26.31 2.35 8.59
CA ASN A 124 26.92 3.49 9.27
C ASN A 124 26.61 3.43 10.78
N PRO A 125 27.49 2.82 11.60
CA PRO A 125 27.28 2.69 13.05
C PRO A 125 27.18 4.02 13.82
N ASN A 126 27.65 5.12 13.24
CA ASN A 126 27.58 6.45 13.85
C ASN A 126 26.28 7.20 13.50
N LEU A 127 25.46 6.65 12.59
CA LEU A 127 24.19 7.25 12.21
C LEU A 127 23.20 7.15 13.37
N LEU A 128 22.57 8.27 13.72
CA LEU A 128 21.52 8.25 14.74
C LEU A 128 20.26 7.59 14.17
N VAL A 129 19.57 6.81 15.01
CA VAL A 129 18.27 6.19 14.65
C VAL A 129 17.27 7.23 14.13
N ARG A 130 17.27 8.42 14.73
CA ARG A 130 16.42 9.54 14.33
C ARG A 130 16.67 9.94 12.88
N ASP A 131 17.94 10.03 12.48
CA ASP A 131 18.31 10.49 11.15
C ASP A 131 17.94 9.45 10.09
N ALA A 132 18.15 8.17 10.39
CA ALA A 132 17.70 7.08 9.51
C ALA A 132 16.17 7.06 9.32
N ILE A 133 15.40 7.37 10.38
CA ILE A 133 13.94 7.52 10.31
C ILE A 133 13.55 8.72 9.45
N ILE A 134 14.20 9.87 9.65
CA ILE A 134 13.92 11.10 8.90
C ILE A 134 14.23 10.87 7.42
N GLU A 135 15.31 10.18 7.09
CA GLU A 135 15.66 9.86 5.70
C GLU A 135 14.57 9.03 5.02
N PHE A 136 14.07 7.97 5.68
CA PHE A 136 12.93 7.20 5.18
C PHE A 136 11.65 8.05 5.06
N MET A 137 11.35 8.89 6.06
CA MET A 137 10.17 9.76 6.01
C MET A 137 10.24 10.74 4.85
N ASN A 138 11.40 11.37 4.62
CA ASN A 138 11.63 12.29 3.53
C ASN A 138 11.56 11.58 2.18
N GLU A 139 12.12 10.37 2.10
CA GLU A 139 12.06 9.55 0.89
C GLU A 139 10.61 9.29 0.48
N TYR A 140 9.67 9.11 1.40
CA TYR A 140 8.26 8.85 1.05
C TYR A 140 7.30 9.98 1.41
N GLN A 141 7.79 11.19 1.75
CA GLN A 141 6.99 12.36 2.14
C GLN A 141 5.93 12.02 3.21
N LEU A 142 6.29 11.21 4.21
CA LEU A 142 5.33 10.65 5.17
C LEU A 142 4.78 11.70 6.15
N ASP A 143 5.51 12.78 6.36
CA ASP A 143 5.12 13.94 7.16
C ASP A 143 3.86 14.63 6.62
N GLU A 144 3.71 14.71 5.29
CA GLU A 144 2.49 15.22 4.63
C GLU A 144 1.24 14.39 4.98
N TYR A 145 1.42 13.17 5.48
CA TYR A 145 0.37 12.21 5.85
C TYR A 145 0.24 12.02 7.36
N GLY A 146 0.77 12.97 8.15
CA GLY A 146 0.61 12.99 9.61
C GLY A 146 1.56 12.06 10.36
N PHE A 147 2.54 11.44 9.68
CA PHE A 147 3.58 10.72 10.40
C PHE A 147 4.52 11.68 11.11
N GLN A 148 4.75 11.40 12.39
CA GLN A 148 5.78 12.05 13.18
C GLN A 148 6.92 11.07 13.42
N VAL A 149 8.14 11.58 13.54
CA VAL A 149 9.35 10.79 13.84
C VAL A 149 9.11 9.86 15.03
N GLU A 150 8.45 10.34 16.08
CA GLU A 150 8.16 9.57 17.29
C GLU A 150 7.12 8.47 17.08
N SER A 151 6.16 8.68 16.18
CA SER A 151 5.21 7.65 15.78
C SER A 151 5.90 6.54 14.98
N ILE A 152 6.81 6.91 14.07
CA ILE A 152 7.60 5.98 13.25
C ILE A 152 8.64 5.22 14.11
N ARG A 153 9.30 5.91 15.05
CA ARG A 153 10.28 5.29 15.96
C ARG A 153 9.66 4.17 16.78
N ARG A 154 8.42 4.36 17.27
CA ARG A 154 7.67 3.28 17.94
C ARG A 154 7.45 2.06 17.04
N LEU A 155 7.37 2.23 15.72
CA LEU A 155 7.26 1.11 14.77
C LEU A 155 8.56 0.31 14.68
N LEU A 156 9.70 0.99 14.77
CA LEU A 156 11.02 0.38 14.75
C LEU A 156 11.31 -0.38 16.06
N ASP A 157 11.01 0.26 17.19
CA ASP A 157 11.24 -0.30 18.54
C ASP A 157 10.33 -1.51 18.82
N ARG A 158 9.10 -1.50 18.30
CA ARG A 158 8.16 -2.63 18.38
C ARG A 158 8.48 -3.76 17.40
N GLY A 159 9.50 -3.61 16.55
CA GLY A 159 9.94 -4.65 15.63
C GLY A 159 10.43 -5.87 16.41
N GLN A 160 9.63 -6.93 16.44
CA GLN A 160 9.92 -8.18 17.15
C GLN A 160 11.27 -8.77 16.72
N LYS A 161 11.81 -9.68 17.54
CA LYS A 161 12.99 -10.50 17.20
C LYS A 161 12.83 -11.17 15.82
N ASN A 162 11.59 -11.57 15.47
CA ASN A 162 11.24 -12.13 14.17
C ASN A 162 10.52 -11.09 13.29
N LYS A 163 11.17 -10.66 12.20
CA LYS A 163 10.70 -9.56 11.34
C LYS A 163 9.42 -9.88 10.57
N LEU A 164 9.18 -11.15 10.27
CA LEU A 164 8.01 -11.62 9.51
C LEU A 164 6.86 -12.12 10.41
N SER A 165 7.00 -12.07 11.74
CA SER A 165 5.96 -12.57 12.65
C SER A 165 4.63 -11.82 12.52
N ARG A 166 4.65 -10.60 11.99
CA ARG A 166 3.45 -9.81 11.66
C ARG A 166 2.58 -10.48 10.59
N LEU A 167 3.19 -11.20 9.64
CA LEU A 167 2.44 -11.98 8.64
C LEU A 167 1.75 -13.20 9.25
N GLN A 168 2.17 -13.63 10.44
CA GLN A 168 1.64 -14.82 11.13
C GLN A 168 0.66 -14.47 12.24
N SER A 169 0.71 -13.26 12.79
CA SER A 169 -0.06 -12.86 13.98
C SER A 169 -0.71 -11.50 13.79
N LYS A 170 -1.99 -11.38 14.14
CA LYS A 170 -2.72 -10.12 14.08
C LYS A 170 -2.15 -9.15 15.11
N VAL A 171 -1.36 -8.18 14.67
CA VAL A 171 -0.92 -7.09 15.54
C VAL A 171 -1.93 -5.95 15.43
N ALA A 172 -2.49 -5.52 16.55
CA ALA A 172 -3.44 -4.40 16.57
C ALA A 172 -2.79 -3.14 15.96
N ASN A 173 -3.32 -2.69 14.82
CA ASN A 173 -2.94 -1.43 14.19
C ASN A 173 -3.59 -0.27 14.96
N ARG A 174 -3.01 0.13 16.09
CA ARG A 174 -3.32 1.42 16.70
C ARG A 174 -2.50 2.50 15.97
N VAL A 175 -2.93 2.84 14.76
CA VAL A 175 -2.57 4.14 14.19
C VAL A 175 -3.50 5.13 14.88
N LEU A 176 -2.94 5.94 15.78
CA LEU A 176 -3.70 7.03 16.39
C LEU A 176 -3.91 8.06 15.29
N ASN A 177 -5.12 8.12 14.73
CA ASN A 177 -5.57 9.31 14.05
C ASN A 177 -5.67 10.40 15.12
N ILE A 178 -4.68 11.28 15.17
CA ILE A 178 -4.78 12.58 15.86
C ILE A 178 -4.81 13.61 14.74
#